data_AF-A0A2N6AR99-F1
#
_entry.id   AF-A0A2N6AR99-F1
#
_cell.length_a   1.000
_cell.length_b   1.000
_cell.length_c   1.000
_cell.angle_alpha   90.00
_cell.angle_beta   90.00
_cell.angle_gamma   90.00
#
_symmetry.space_group_name_H-M   'P 1'
#
loop_
_entity.id
_entity.type
_entity.pdbx_description
1 polymer ?
#
loop_
_entity_poly.entity_id
_entity_poly.type
_entity_poly.pdbx_seq_one_letter_code
_entity_poly.pdbx_strand_id
1 'polypeptide(L)'
;MDSKRFVGIDFLRGIGIFVVLILHTAFYSFDGIFDVDFSNPPLMITIIGLLLMFAGIFAMVSGFAHTTQILSRIESGKDMGAILKHLAIVALYLLVIGFLQKTVFGSGHIHFETRSFDNTILVELIKTGTLNLPDLNRILYINSLTMMGLNVFLLGIVFKVIYVFKNKVNISLTLYILAIVYFFISFARIPLYDTYIRAMDQGNYGLVLLLNLFVNKNNPVLPYFAFALFGAWISALKHYKVKNGSLFVLVNGLAFLLIGGYLYATLPDTMLERAIDTKWFAIMGAQIGLFMLMILGAASIKCVDRGFKRFITRFGIA
;
A
#
# COMPACT_ATOMS: atom_id res chain seq x y z
N MET A 1 27.66 10.16 -8.75
CA MET A 1 26.74 11.20 -8.26
C MET A 1 25.97 10.62 -7.09
N ASP A 2 26.17 11.16 -5.89
CA ASP A 2 25.49 10.70 -4.68
C ASP A 2 23.98 10.63 -4.93
N SER A 3 23.38 9.48 -4.62
CA SER A 3 21.94 9.33 -4.53
C SER A 3 21.44 10.30 -3.46
N LYS A 4 21.14 11.55 -3.83
CA LYS A 4 20.61 12.56 -2.91
C LYS A 4 19.31 12.01 -2.34
N ARG A 5 19.39 11.41 -1.15
CA ARG A 5 18.22 10.91 -0.41
C ARG A 5 17.19 12.02 -0.35
N PHE A 6 15.97 11.70 -0.76
CA PHE A 6 14.89 12.67 -0.77
C PHE A 6 14.33 12.80 0.63
N VAL A 7 14.97 13.68 1.41
CA VAL A 7 14.67 13.86 2.84
C VAL A 7 13.19 14.15 3.11
N GLY A 8 12.46 14.79 2.18
CA GLY A 8 11.01 15.01 2.30
C GLY A 8 10.18 13.72 2.20
N ILE A 9 10.60 12.77 1.35
CA ILE A 9 9.95 11.46 1.21
C ILE A 9 10.26 10.59 2.42
N ASP A 10 11.50 10.61 2.91
CA ASP A 10 11.88 9.89 4.14
C ASP A 10 11.13 10.44 5.37
N PHE A 11 10.90 11.76 5.40
CA PHE A 11 10.07 12.40 6.42
C PHE A 11 8.61 11.96 6.33
N LEU A 12 8.03 11.93 5.11
CA LEU A 12 6.65 11.46 4.89
C LEU A 12 6.49 9.99 5.32
N ARG A 13 7.47 9.13 5.01
CA ARG A 13 7.51 7.73 5.48
C ARG A 13 7.52 7.66 7.00
N GLY A 14 8.43 8.40 7.64
CA GLY A 14 8.58 8.39 9.09
C GLY A 14 7.31 8.84 9.82
N ILE A 15 6.67 9.93 9.35
CA ILE A 15 5.37 10.37 9.88
C ILE A 15 4.32 9.28 9.65
N GLY A 16 4.24 8.72 8.44
CA GLY A 16 3.28 7.67 8.12
C GLY A 16 3.41 6.46 9.06
N ILE A 17 4.63 5.98 9.29
CA ILE A 17 4.91 4.87 10.22
C ILE A 17 4.48 5.23 11.64
N PHE A 18 4.84 6.42 12.11
CA PHE A 18 4.53 6.87 13.47
C PHE A 18 3.03 7.01 13.72
N VAL A 19 2.31 7.66 12.79
CA VAL A 19 0.85 7.80 12.84
C VAL A 19 0.18 6.43 12.81
N VAL A 20 0.61 5.53 11.93
CA VAL A 20 0.06 4.17 11.84
C VAL A 20 0.30 3.40 13.12
N LEU A 21 1.46 3.52 13.76
CA LEU A 21 1.75 2.87 15.04
C LEU A 21 0.84 3.40 16.14
N ILE A 22 0.67 4.71 16.27
CA ILE A 22 -0.25 5.31 17.23
C ILE A 22 -1.68 4.82 16.98
N LEU A 23 -2.15 4.84 15.73
CA LEU A 23 -3.51 4.43 15.39
C LEU A 23 -3.75 2.94 15.64
N HIS A 24 -2.81 2.08 15.28
CA HIS A 24 -2.95 0.64 15.54
C HIS A 24 -2.95 0.36 17.04
N THR A 25 -2.06 0.99 17.81
CA THR A 25 -2.06 0.83 19.28
C THR A 25 -3.35 1.37 19.90
N ALA A 26 -3.80 2.56 19.50
CA ALA A 26 -5.04 3.13 19.99
C ALA A 26 -6.25 2.26 19.66
N PHE A 27 -6.29 1.67 18.46
CA PHE A 27 -7.37 0.78 18.05
C PHE A 27 -7.35 -0.54 18.82
N TYR A 28 -6.21 -1.24 18.89
CA TYR A 28 -6.12 -2.55 19.54
C TYR A 28 -6.17 -2.50 21.07
N SER A 29 -5.91 -1.34 21.67
CA SER A 29 -5.99 -1.13 23.13
C SER A 29 -7.23 -0.36 23.56
N PHE A 30 -8.24 -0.22 22.68
CA PHE A 30 -9.48 0.46 23.03
C PHE A 30 -10.42 -0.47 23.80
N ASP A 31 -10.66 -0.18 25.08
CA ASP A 31 -11.47 -1.02 25.99
C ASP A 31 -12.90 -1.27 25.47
N GLY A 32 -13.48 -0.31 24.73
CA GLY A 32 -14.84 -0.41 24.18
C GLY A 32 -14.94 -0.98 22.77
N ILE A 33 -13.90 -1.63 22.25
CA ILE A 33 -13.84 -2.03 20.82
C ILE A 33 -14.96 -3.00 20.41
N PHE A 34 -15.43 -3.82 21.34
CA PHE A 34 -16.52 -4.78 21.08
C PHE A 34 -17.92 -4.15 21.15
N ASP A 35 -18.04 -2.94 21.68
CA ASP A 35 -19.31 -2.23 21.88
C ASP A 35 -19.53 -1.11 20.85
N VAL A 36 -18.70 -1.08 19.81
CA VAL A 36 -18.81 -0.10 18.71
C VAL A 36 -20.04 -0.40 17.88
N ASP A 37 -20.98 0.55 17.84
CA ASP A 37 -22.11 0.52 16.92
C ASP A 37 -21.64 0.88 15.50
N PHE A 38 -21.56 -0.13 14.63
CA PHE A 38 -21.21 0.06 13.22
C PHE A 38 -22.36 0.61 12.37
N SER A 39 -23.59 0.68 12.89
CA SER A 39 -24.71 1.31 12.18
C SER A 39 -24.72 2.83 12.34
N ASN A 40 -24.13 3.34 13.44
CA ASN A 40 -23.96 4.77 13.67
C ASN A 40 -22.63 5.05 14.41
N PRO A 41 -21.48 4.86 13.73
CA PRO A 41 -20.19 4.97 14.39
C PRO A 41 -19.91 6.41 14.82
N PRO A 42 -19.33 6.61 16.01
CA PRO A 42 -18.77 7.89 16.41
C PRO A 42 -17.79 8.43 15.35
N LEU A 43 -17.80 9.74 15.13
CA LEU A 43 -16.94 10.40 14.14
C LEU A 43 -15.46 9.99 14.26
N MET A 44 -14.96 9.84 15.48
CA MET A 44 -13.58 9.41 15.74
C MET A 44 -13.27 8.01 15.19
N ILE A 45 -14.22 7.07 15.28
CA ILE A 45 -14.05 5.71 14.75
C ILE A 45 -14.04 5.73 13.23
N THR A 46 -14.88 6.55 12.61
CA THR A 46 -14.88 6.76 11.16
C THR A 46 -13.55 7.37 10.68
N ILE A 47 -13.01 8.36 11.40
CA ILE A 47 -11.70 8.95 11.11
C ILE A 47 -10.59 7.89 11.24
N ILE A 48 -10.57 7.11 12.34
CA ILE A 48 -9.58 6.05 12.54
C ILE A 48 -9.71 4.99 11.44
N GLY A 49 -10.92 4.55 11.11
CA GLY A 49 -11.19 3.59 10.04
C GLY A 49 -10.68 4.09 8.69
N LEU A 50 -10.94 5.36 8.35
CA LEU A 50 -10.41 5.99 7.15
C LEU A 50 -8.87 6.02 7.14
N LEU A 51 -8.25 6.42 8.25
CA LEU A 51 -6.78 6.48 8.37
C LEU A 51 -6.14 5.09 8.32
N LEU A 52 -6.79 4.05 8.85
CA LEU A 52 -6.33 2.66 8.74
C LEU A 52 -6.34 2.16 7.28
N MET A 53 -7.15 2.75 6.40
CA MET A 53 -7.15 2.45 4.96
C MET A 53 -5.99 3.13 4.20
N PHE A 54 -5.12 3.91 4.85
CA PHE A 54 -4.06 4.67 4.18
C PHE A 54 -2.84 3.83 3.78
N ALA A 55 -2.93 2.49 3.79
CA ALA A 55 -1.84 1.61 3.35
C ALA A 55 -1.29 1.94 1.95
N GLY A 56 -2.11 2.57 1.09
CA GLY A 56 -1.73 2.99 -0.25
C GLY A 56 -0.64 4.05 -0.31
N ILE A 57 -0.46 4.86 0.74
CA ILE A 57 0.64 5.82 0.81
C ILE A 57 1.98 5.10 0.81
N PHE A 58 2.09 3.97 1.52
CA PHE A 58 3.31 3.17 1.56
C PHE A 58 3.59 2.51 0.22
N ALA A 59 2.56 2.04 -0.49
CA ALA A 59 2.70 1.53 -1.85
C ALA A 59 3.26 2.60 -2.80
N MET A 60 2.67 3.79 -2.81
CA MET A 60 3.08 4.90 -3.67
C MET A 60 4.49 5.38 -3.35
N VAL A 61 4.78 5.58 -2.07
CA VAL A 61 6.09 6.02 -1.61
C VAL A 61 7.15 4.95 -1.84
N SER A 62 6.81 3.66 -1.72
CA SER A 62 7.68 2.54 -2.09
C SER A 62 8.00 2.56 -3.58
N GLY A 63 6.98 2.68 -4.44
CA GLY A 63 7.14 2.81 -5.88
C GLY A 63 8.04 3.97 -6.29
N PHE A 64 7.89 5.13 -5.62
CA PHE A 64 8.75 6.30 -5.84
C PHE A 64 10.23 6.01 -5.51
N ALA A 65 10.53 5.43 -4.35
CA ALA A 65 11.91 5.20 -3.93
C ALA A 65 12.60 4.11 -4.75
N HIS A 66 11.91 2.98 -5.00
CA HIS A 66 12.49 1.90 -5.79
C HIS A 66 12.70 2.33 -7.24
N THR A 67 11.79 3.12 -7.82
CA THR A 67 12.00 3.69 -9.16
C THR A 67 13.21 4.60 -9.21
N THR A 68 13.38 5.47 -8.21
CA THR A 68 14.57 6.33 -8.09
C THR A 68 15.86 5.49 -8.09
N GLN A 69 15.87 4.39 -7.32
CA GLN A 69 17.02 3.49 -7.26
C GLN A 69 17.25 2.74 -8.58
N ILE A 70 16.18 2.25 -9.22
CA ILE A 70 16.25 1.55 -10.50
C ILE A 70 16.84 2.46 -11.58
N LEU A 71 16.28 3.66 -11.75
CA LEU A 71 16.73 4.62 -12.76
C LEU A 71 18.18 5.04 -12.53
N SER A 72 18.56 5.33 -11.28
CA SER A 72 19.96 5.67 -10.95
C SER A 72 20.93 4.52 -11.23
N ARG A 73 20.54 3.27 -10.98
CA ARG A 73 21.38 2.08 -11.27
C ARG A 73 21.49 1.80 -12.77
N ILE A 74 20.42 2.05 -13.53
CA ILE A 74 20.44 1.95 -15.00
C ILE A 74 21.42 2.97 -15.58
N GLU A 75 21.40 4.21 -15.11
CA GLU A 75 22.33 5.25 -15.54
C GLU A 75 23.77 4.96 -15.13
N SER A 76 23.98 4.31 -13.98
CA SER A 76 25.30 3.86 -13.56
C SER A 76 25.81 2.62 -14.31
N GLY A 77 25.12 2.21 -15.39
CA GLY A 77 25.50 1.07 -16.21
C GLY A 77 25.29 -0.31 -15.57
N LYS A 78 24.52 -0.41 -14.48
CA LYS A 78 24.22 -1.73 -13.89
C LYS A 78 23.26 -2.51 -14.79
N ASP A 79 23.54 -3.81 -14.89
CA ASP A 79 22.67 -4.74 -15.61
C ASP A 79 21.28 -4.86 -14.97
N MET A 80 20.25 -4.98 -15.81
CA MET A 80 18.86 -5.08 -15.39
C MET A 80 18.57 -6.38 -14.63
N GLY A 81 19.27 -7.47 -14.94
CA GLY A 81 19.20 -8.73 -14.20
C GLY A 81 19.69 -8.59 -12.75
N ALA A 82 20.80 -7.88 -12.55
CA ALA A 82 21.31 -7.56 -11.21
C ALA A 82 20.34 -6.66 -10.42
N ILE A 83 19.71 -5.69 -11.08
CA ILE A 83 18.67 -4.85 -10.47
C ILE A 83 17.47 -5.71 -10.07
N LEU A 84 16.98 -6.57 -10.95
CA LEU A 84 15.83 -7.44 -10.68
C LEU A 84 16.11 -8.42 -9.55
N LYS A 85 17.31 -9.03 -9.51
CA LYS A 85 17.73 -9.90 -8.40
C LYS A 85 17.67 -9.16 -7.07
N HIS A 86 18.14 -7.92 -7.03
CA HIS A 86 18.07 -7.11 -5.82
C HIS A 86 16.61 -6.82 -5.40
N LEU A 87 15.75 -6.44 -6.35
CA LEU A 87 14.33 -6.20 -6.07
C LEU A 87 13.61 -7.46 -5.61
N ALA A 88 13.94 -8.62 -6.18
CA ALA A 88 13.40 -9.91 -5.76
C ALA A 88 13.83 -10.28 -4.34
N ILE A 89 15.09 -10.02 -3.96
CA ILE A 89 15.56 -10.22 -2.58
C ILE A 89 14.81 -9.31 -1.60
N VAL A 90 14.65 -8.02 -1.94
CA VAL A 90 13.89 -7.07 -1.12
C VAL A 90 12.43 -7.51 -0.98
N ALA A 91 11.80 -7.91 -2.09
CA ALA A 91 10.43 -8.42 -2.07
C ALA A 91 10.29 -9.66 -1.19
N LEU A 92 11.19 -10.63 -1.34
CA LEU A 92 11.20 -11.85 -0.52
C LEU A 92 11.37 -11.53 0.96
N TYR A 93 12.28 -10.61 1.30
CA TYR A 93 12.48 -10.17 2.68
C TYR A 93 11.21 -9.55 3.27
N LEU A 94 10.52 -8.68 2.53
CA LEU A 94 9.25 -8.09 2.95
C LEU A 94 8.13 -9.12 3.08
N LEU A 95 8.06 -10.11 2.19
CA LEU A 95 7.10 -11.20 2.25
C LEU A 95 7.32 -12.07 3.51
N VAL A 96 8.57 -12.45 3.78
CA VAL A 96 8.92 -13.26 4.96
C VAL A 96 8.63 -12.50 6.25
N ILE A 97 9.04 -11.24 6.35
CA ILE A 97 8.73 -10.41 7.52
C ILE A 97 7.24 -10.19 7.65
N GLY A 98 6.53 -9.92 6.55
CA GLY A 98 5.08 -9.77 6.55
C GLY A 98 4.38 -11.01 7.09
N PHE A 99 4.81 -12.19 6.64
CA PHE A 99 4.29 -13.47 7.09
C PHE A 99 4.58 -13.73 8.59
N LEU A 100 5.82 -13.55 9.02
CA LEU A 100 6.22 -13.71 10.42
C LEU A 100 5.49 -12.71 11.33
N GLN A 101 5.34 -11.47 10.89
CA GLN A 101 4.62 -10.44 11.62
C GLN A 101 3.16 -10.83 11.78
N LYS A 102 2.48 -11.37 10.76
CA LYS A 102 1.05 -11.72 10.90
C LYS A 102 0.78 -13.07 11.57
N THR A 103 1.73 -13.98 11.50
CA THR A 103 1.53 -15.35 11.99
C THR A 103 2.11 -15.54 13.37
N VAL A 104 3.29 -14.96 13.63
CA VAL A 104 4.08 -15.23 14.84
C VAL A 104 4.05 -14.05 15.82
N PHE A 105 4.39 -12.83 15.36
CA PHE A 105 4.74 -11.73 16.28
C PHE A 105 3.68 -10.63 16.46
N GLY A 106 2.69 -10.55 15.57
CA GLY A 106 1.78 -9.42 15.47
C GLY A 106 0.58 -9.48 16.40
N SER A 107 -0.30 -8.47 16.26
CA SER A 107 -1.58 -8.41 16.97
C SER A 107 -2.57 -9.45 16.45
N GLY A 108 -3.50 -9.83 17.34
CA GLY A 108 -4.61 -10.68 16.98
C GLY A 108 -5.61 -9.99 16.04
N HIS A 109 -6.42 -10.79 15.34
CA HIS A 109 -7.60 -10.30 14.62
C HIS A 109 -8.79 -10.30 15.57
N ILE A 110 -9.61 -9.25 15.48
CA ILE A 110 -10.80 -9.10 16.32
C ILE A 110 -11.95 -9.83 15.63
N HIS A 111 -12.55 -10.77 16.34
CA HIS A 111 -13.83 -11.35 15.97
C HIS A 111 -14.91 -10.65 16.79
N PHE A 112 -15.61 -9.70 16.14
CA PHE A 112 -16.67 -8.92 16.78
C PHE A 112 -17.83 -9.81 17.22
N GLU A 113 -18.20 -10.82 16.40
CA GLU A 113 -19.31 -11.73 16.68
C GLU A 113 -19.10 -12.56 17.95
N THR A 114 -17.89 -13.10 18.14
CA THR A 114 -17.55 -13.96 19.28
C THR A 114 -16.90 -13.20 20.43
N ARG A 115 -16.79 -11.86 20.33
CA ARG A 115 -16.09 -10.98 21.27
C ARG A 115 -14.71 -11.52 21.67
N SER A 116 -13.96 -12.03 20.70
CA SER A 116 -12.67 -12.70 20.93
C SER A 116 -11.58 -12.18 20.02
N PHE A 117 -10.34 -12.48 20.38
CA PHE A 117 -9.17 -12.26 19.54
C PHE A 117 -8.67 -13.59 19.01
N ASP A 118 -8.55 -13.72 17.69
CA ASP A 118 -7.68 -14.72 17.08
C ASP A 118 -6.25 -14.22 17.27
N ASN A 119 -5.50 -14.76 18.22
CA ASN A 119 -4.15 -14.30 18.56
C ASN A 119 -3.10 -14.90 17.60
N THR A 120 -1.92 -14.28 17.53
CA THR A 120 -0.76 -14.89 16.87
C THR A 120 -0.17 -16.02 17.72
N ILE A 121 0.62 -16.89 17.08
CA ILE A 121 1.24 -18.06 17.75
C ILE A 121 1.94 -17.66 19.05
N LEU A 122 2.76 -16.60 19.03
CA LEU A 122 3.52 -16.18 20.20
C LEU A 122 2.62 -15.58 21.29
N VAL A 123 1.63 -14.77 20.89
CA VAL A 123 0.69 -14.15 21.85
C VAL A 123 -0.16 -15.21 22.53
N GLU A 124 -0.64 -16.19 21.75
CA GLU A 124 -1.43 -17.30 22.28
C GLU A 124 -0.60 -18.19 23.21
N LEU A 125 0.64 -18.48 22.85
CA LEU A 125 1.58 -19.22 23.68
C LEU A 125 1.85 -18.51 25.01
N ILE A 126 2.03 -17.18 25.00
CA ILE A 126 2.25 -16.40 26.21
C ILE A 126 1.00 -16.36 27.09
N LYS A 127 -0.20 -16.20 26.49
CA LYS A 127 -1.46 -16.07 27.25
C LYS A 127 -1.96 -17.39 27.84
N THR A 128 -1.84 -18.48 27.09
CA THR A 128 -2.46 -19.77 27.43
C THR A 128 -1.46 -20.88 27.76
N GLY A 129 -0.19 -20.70 27.41
CA GLY A 129 0.81 -21.76 27.48
C GLY A 129 0.69 -22.82 26.38
N THR A 130 -0.27 -22.67 25.45
CA THR A 130 -0.53 -23.64 24.38
C THR A 130 -0.09 -23.12 23.02
N LEU A 131 0.48 -24.02 22.21
CA LEU A 131 0.88 -23.71 20.85
C LEU A 131 -0.29 -24.03 19.89
N ASN A 132 -1.05 -23.00 19.53
CA ASN A 132 -2.10 -23.13 18.52
C ASN A 132 -1.59 -22.72 17.14
N LEU A 133 -1.90 -23.52 16.13
CA LEU A 133 -1.57 -23.22 14.74
C LEU A 133 -2.51 -22.14 14.18
N PRO A 134 -2.00 -21.27 13.29
CA PRO A 134 -2.80 -20.22 12.67
C PRO A 134 -3.88 -20.82 11.76
N ASP A 135 -5.04 -20.18 11.73
CA ASP A 135 -6.11 -20.55 10.81
C ASP A 135 -5.75 -20.20 9.35
N LEU A 136 -6.55 -20.71 8.42
CA LEU A 136 -6.33 -20.45 7.00
C LEU A 136 -6.49 -18.95 6.66
N ASN A 137 -7.40 -18.25 7.32
CA ASN A 137 -7.63 -16.82 7.07
C ASN A 137 -6.40 -15.98 7.40
N ARG A 138 -5.68 -16.33 8.47
CA ARG A 138 -4.42 -15.70 8.89
C ARG A 138 -3.29 -16.00 7.93
N ILE A 139 -3.18 -17.24 7.44
CA ILE A 139 -2.18 -17.62 6.44
C ILE A 139 -2.41 -16.86 5.12
N LEU A 140 -3.66 -16.73 4.70
CA LEU A 140 -4.05 -16.03 3.48
C LEU A 140 -4.08 -14.49 3.64
N TYR A 141 -3.84 -13.96 4.83
CA TYR A 141 -3.93 -12.54 5.09
C TYR A 141 -2.84 -11.75 4.35
N ILE A 142 -3.25 -10.75 3.56
CA ILE A 142 -2.32 -9.82 2.91
C ILE A 142 -2.21 -8.54 3.73
N ASN A 143 -1.08 -8.36 4.41
CA ASN A 143 -0.77 -7.14 5.14
C ASN A 143 -0.01 -6.13 4.24
N SER A 144 0.22 -4.92 4.76
CA SER A 144 0.91 -3.86 4.03
C SER A 144 2.34 -4.23 3.63
N LEU A 145 3.04 -5.05 4.42
CA LEU A 145 4.40 -5.53 4.09
C LEU A 145 4.38 -6.50 2.91
N THR A 146 3.47 -7.47 2.92
CA THR A 146 3.25 -8.41 1.82
C THR A 146 2.87 -7.67 0.55
N MET A 147 1.92 -6.73 0.64
CA MET A 147 1.52 -5.85 -0.47
C MET A 147 2.72 -5.07 -1.04
N MET A 148 3.53 -4.45 -0.19
CA MET A 148 4.74 -3.74 -0.62
C MET A 148 5.74 -4.68 -1.30
N GLY A 149 5.98 -5.87 -0.74
CA GLY A 149 6.88 -6.86 -1.33
C GLY A 149 6.45 -7.26 -2.75
N LEU A 150 5.17 -7.58 -2.93
CA LEU A 150 4.60 -7.91 -4.24
C LEU A 150 4.71 -6.73 -5.22
N ASN A 151 4.40 -5.52 -4.78
CA ASN A 151 4.51 -4.32 -5.61
C ASN A 151 5.94 -4.04 -6.05
N VAL A 152 6.93 -4.22 -5.18
CA VAL A 152 8.36 -4.05 -5.51
C VAL A 152 8.81 -5.07 -6.54
N PHE A 153 8.38 -6.33 -6.39
CA PHE A 153 8.67 -7.38 -7.36
C PHE A 153 8.05 -7.08 -8.73
N LEU A 154 6.75 -6.75 -8.77
CA LEU A 154 6.04 -6.38 -9.99
C LEU A 154 6.64 -5.15 -10.67
N LEU A 155 7.05 -4.14 -9.88
CA LEU A 155 7.74 -2.96 -10.40
C LEU A 155 9.04 -3.35 -11.09
N GLY A 156 9.80 -4.30 -10.53
CA GLY A 156 10.99 -4.86 -11.16
C GLY A 156 10.70 -5.51 -12.52
N ILE A 157 9.60 -6.28 -12.62
CA ILE A 157 9.16 -6.87 -13.89
C ILE A 157 8.78 -5.78 -14.90
N VAL A 158 7.99 -4.79 -14.48
CA VAL A 158 7.62 -3.64 -15.33
C VAL A 158 8.86 -2.94 -15.86
N PHE A 159 9.84 -2.65 -15.01
CA PHE A 159 11.09 -2.02 -15.43
C PHE A 159 11.94 -2.91 -16.34
N LYS A 160 11.90 -4.23 -16.17
CA LYS A 160 12.59 -5.15 -17.10
C LYS A 160 12.00 -5.03 -18.50
N VAL A 161 10.67 -4.98 -18.62
CA VAL A 161 9.98 -4.79 -19.91
C VAL A 161 10.31 -3.41 -20.48
N ILE A 162 10.17 -2.34 -19.69
CA ILE A 162 10.52 -0.97 -20.12
C ILE A 162 11.97 -0.89 -20.58
N TYR A 163 12.90 -1.55 -19.89
CA TYR A 163 14.33 -1.55 -20.23
C TYR A 163 14.60 -2.14 -21.62
N VAL A 164 13.90 -3.22 -22.00
CA VAL A 164 14.00 -3.82 -23.34
C VAL A 164 13.60 -2.81 -24.43
N PHE A 165 12.62 -1.95 -24.15
CA PHE A 165 12.10 -0.96 -25.10
C PHE A 165 12.58 0.46 -24.83
N LYS A 166 13.61 0.66 -23.99
CA LYS A 166 14.00 1.98 -23.46
C LYS A 166 14.28 3.05 -24.51
N ASN A 167 14.75 2.65 -25.70
CA ASN A 167 15.06 3.56 -26.81
C ASN A 167 13.81 3.96 -27.63
N LYS A 168 12.68 3.28 -27.41
CA LYS A 168 11.43 3.45 -28.18
C LYS A 168 10.30 4.07 -27.35
N VAL A 169 10.43 4.14 -26.04
CA VAL A 169 9.35 4.57 -25.14
C VAL A 169 9.78 5.71 -24.24
N ASN A 170 8.84 6.62 -23.97
CA ASN A 170 9.01 7.60 -22.90
C ASN A 170 8.66 6.93 -21.58
N ILE A 171 9.65 6.71 -20.71
CA ILE A 171 9.50 5.98 -19.46
C ILE A 171 8.47 6.62 -18.54
N SER A 172 8.51 7.96 -18.37
CA SER A 172 7.55 8.69 -17.53
C SER A 172 6.12 8.53 -18.06
N LEU A 173 5.90 8.72 -19.36
CA LEU A 173 4.57 8.55 -19.96
C LEU A 173 4.09 7.10 -19.86
N THR A 174 4.97 6.13 -20.09
CA THR A 174 4.64 4.70 -19.99
C THR A 174 4.17 4.35 -18.58
N LEU A 175 4.89 4.79 -17.54
CA LEU A 175 4.51 4.55 -16.15
C LEU A 175 3.17 5.21 -15.81
N TYR A 176 2.90 6.41 -16.32
CA TYR A 176 1.61 7.08 -16.13
C TYR A 176 0.46 6.31 -16.79
N ILE A 177 0.61 5.91 -18.05
CA ILE A 177 -0.39 5.12 -18.78
C ILE A 177 -0.64 3.80 -18.04
N LEU A 178 0.42 3.10 -17.62
CA LEU A 178 0.29 1.87 -16.85
C LEU A 178 -0.44 2.11 -15.52
N ALA A 179 -0.15 3.20 -14.80
CA ALA A 179 -0.84 3.52 -13.55
C ALA A 179 -2.35 3.73 -13.76
N ILE A 180 -2.73 4.46 -14.81
CA ILE A 180 -4.14 4.72 -15.18
C ILE A 180 -4.83 3.42 -15.59
N VAL A 181 -4.22 2.65 -16.50
CA VAL A 181 -4.76 1.38 -16.98
C VAL A 181 -4.94 0.41 -15.81
N TYR A 182 -3.94 0.28 -14.94
CA TYR A 182 -4.01 -0.63 -13.80
C TYR A 182 -5.04 -0.18 -12.76
N PHE A 183 -5.20 1.13 -12.56
CA PHE A 183 -6.27 1.67 -11.72
C PHE A 183 -7.65 1.24 -12.24
N PHE A 184 -7.94 1.40 -13.53
CA PHE A 184 -9.23 0.95 -14.08
C PHE A 184 -9.38 -0.58 -14.10
N ILE A 185 -8.31 -1.34 -14.37
CA ILE A 185 -8.32 -2.80 -14.24
C ILE A 185 -8.66 -3.24 -12.81
N SER A 186 -8.29 -2.45 -11.80
CA SER A 186 -8.63 -2.77 -10.40
C SER A 186 -10.15 -2.80 -10.13
N PHE A 187 -10.98 -2.23 -11.02
CA PHE A 187 -12.43 -2.37 -10.97
C PHE A 187 -12.89 -3.84 -11.15
N ALA A 188 -12.13 -4.65 -11.90
CA ALA A 188 -12.39 -6.08 -12.05
C ALA A 188 -12.28 -6.85 -10.72
N ARG A 189 -11.70 -6.25 -9.67
CA ARG A 189 -11.66 -6.82 -8.34
C ARG A 189 -13.07 -7.13 -7.80
N ILE A 190 -14.07 -6.30 -8.10
CA ILE A 190 -15.44 -6.46 -7.59
C ILE A 190 -16.00 -7.86 -7.94
N PRO A 191 -16.19 -8.22 -9.22
CA PRO A 191 -16.70 -9.56 -9.57
C PRO A 191 -15.73 -10.71 -9.27
N LEU A 192 -14.41 -10.43 -9.26
CA LEU A 192 -13.42 -11.44 -8.91
C LEU A 192 -13.43 -11.77 -7.40
N TYR A 193 -13.81 -10.82 -6.55
CA TYR A 193 -13.92 -11.05 -5.11
C TYR A 193 -15.06 -12.02 -4.78
N ASP A 194 -16.21 -11.92 -5.43
CA ASP A 194 -17.30 -12.89 -5.27
C ASP A 194 -16.87 -14.29 -5.72
N THR A 195 -16.06 -14.36 -6.78
CA THR A 195 -15.48 -15.63 -7.25
C THR A 195 -14.49 -16.20 -6.25
N TYR A 196 -13.70 -15.35 -5.59
CA TYR A 196 -12.81 -15.75 -4.50
C TYR A 196 -13.59 -16.32 -3.30
N ILE A 197 -14.69 -15.68 -2.88
CA ILE A 197 -15.52 -16.17 -1.78
C ILE A 197 -16.13 -17.54 -2.12
N ARG A 198 -16.74 -17.68 -3.30
CA ARG A 198 -17.29 -18.98 -3.74
C ARG A 198 -16.23 -20.07 -3.81
N ALA A 199 -15.02 -19.75 -4.25
CA ALA A 199 -13.91 -20.71 -4.28
C ALA A 199 -13.49 -21.16 -2.88
N MET A 200 -13.53 -20.25 -1.90
CA MET A 200 -13.25 -20.54 -0.50
C MET A 200 -14.32 -21.45 0.09
N ASP A 201 -15.60 -21.16 -0.16
CA ASP A 201 -16.74 -21.97 0.30
C ASP A 201 -16.73 -23.39 -0.30
N GLN A 202 -16.27 -23.52 -1.55
CA GLN A 202 -16.15 -24.79 -2.27
C GLN A 202 -14.86 -25.57 -1.95
N GLY A 203 -13.95 -25.02 -1.13
CA GLY A 203 -12.66 -25.66 -0.83
C GLY A 203 -11.69 -25.73 -2.02
N ASN A 204 -11.88 -24.91 -3.07
CA ASN A 204 -10.98 -24.85 -4.22
C ASN A 204 -9.74 -23.99 -3.89
N TYR A 205 -8.82 -24.57 -3.10
CA TYR A 205 -7.65 -23.84 -2.61
C TYR A 205 -6.69 -23.36 -3.69
N GLY A 206 -6.65 -24.03 -4.85
CA GLY A 206 -5.84 -23.58 -5.98
C GLY A 206 -6.30 -22.22 -6.52
N LEU A 207 -7.61 -22.07 -6.72
CA LEU A 207 -8.20 -20.81 -7.17
C LEU A 207 -8.14 -19.74 -6.07
N VAL A 208 -8.35 -20.12 -4.81
CA VAL A 208 -8.19 -19.22 -3.65
C VAL A 208 -6.79 -18.64 -3.62
N LEU A 209 -5.73 -19.46 -3.70
CA LEU A 209 -4.35 -18.97 -3.66
C LEU A 209 -4.02 -18.00 -4.80
N LEU A 210 -4.50 -18.29 -6.01
CA LEU A 210 -4.30 -17.41 -7.18
C LEU A 210 -5.01 -16.08 -6.97
N LEU A 211 -6.30 -16.11 -6.63
CA LEU A 211 -7.10 -14.90 -6.49
C LEU A 211 -6.73 -14.09 -5.25
N ASN A 212 -6.30 -14.74 -4.17
CA ASN A 212 -5.96 -14.10 -2.90
C ASN A 212 -5.03 -12.90 -3.11
N LEU A 213 -3.96 -13.08 -3.87
CA LEU A 213 -2.98 -12.03 -4.16
C LEU A 213 -3.60 -10.77 -4.81
N PHE A 214 -4.62 -10.96 -5.65
CA PHE A 214 -5.20 -9.90 -6.46
C PHE A 214 -6.45 -9.27 -5.86
N VAL A 215 -7.24 -10.01 -5.08
CA VAL A 215 -8.56 -9.56 -4.65
C VAL A 215 -8.83 -9.62 -3.15
N ASN A 216 -7.92 -10.16 -2.33
CA ASN A 216 -8.09 -10.25 -0.87
C ASN A 216 -8.68 -8.97 -0.28
N LYS A 217 -9.54 -9.10 0.72
CA LYS A 217 -10.19 -7.95 1.40
C LYS A 217 -9.18 -6.90 1.88
N ASN A 218 -8.02 -7.36 2.35
CA ASN A 218 -6.96 -6.57 2.93
C ASN A 218 -5.81 -6.37 1.94
N ASN A 219 -5.49 -5.12 1.62
CA ASN A 219 -4.29 -4.72 0.87
C ASN A 219 -3.91 -5.54 -0.39
N PRO A 220 -4.85 -5.88 -1.30
CA PRO A 220 -4.53 -6.74 -2.43
C PRO A 220 -3.70 -6.04 -3.52
N VAL A 221 -3.06 -6.79 -4.40
CA VAL A 221 -2.17 -6.22 -5.42
C VAL A 221 -2.90 -5.33 -6.43
N LEU A 222 -4.09 -5.72 -6.93
CA LEU A 222 -4.77 -5.03 -8.03
C LEU A 222 -4.97 -3.52 -7.84
N PRO A 223 -5.44 -3.03 -6.70
CA PRO A 223 -5.53 -1.59 -6.51
C PRO A 223 -4.20 -1.00 -6.09
N TYR A 224 -3.47 -1.65 -5.18
CA TYR A 224 -2.30 -1.06 -4.54
C TYR A 224 -1.08 -0.98 -5.47
N PHE A 225 -1.01 -1.78 -6.53
CA PHE A 225 0.03 -1.63 -7.53
C PHE A 225 -0.17 -0.38 -8.40
N ALA A 226 -1.41 0.09 -8.60
CA ALA A 226 -1.65 1.39 -9.24
C ALA A 226 -1.02 2.53 -8.43
N PHE A 227 -1.14 2.50 -7.10
CA PHE A 227 -0.45 3.45 -6.21
C PHE A 227 1.07 3.40 -6.42
N ALA A 228 1.66 2.20 -6.45
CA ALA A 228 3.09 2.04 -6.70
C ALA A 228 3.52 2.60 -8.07
N LEU A 229 2.72 2.40 -9.11
CA LEU A 229 2.96 2.95 -10.45
C LEU A 229 2.84 4.48 -10.50
N PHE A 230 1.87 5.08 -9.81
CA PHE A 230 1.81 6.55 -9.65
C PHE A 230 3.05 7.09 -8.92
N GLY A 231 3.51 6.40 -7.87
CA GLY A 231 4.76 6.72 -7.20
C GLY A 231 5.98 6.63 -8.14
N ALA A 232 6.03 5.58 -8.95
CA ALA A 232 7.06 5.38 -9.97
C ALA A 232 7.04 6.49 -11.03
N TRP A 233 5.85 6.88 -11.50
CA TRP A 233 5.67 7.98 -12.43
C TRP A 233 6.19 9.31 -11.86
N ILE A 234 5.83 9.66 -10.63
CA ILE A 234 6.31 10.88 -9.96
C ILE A 234 7.84 10.85 -9.84
N SER A 235 8.42 9.70 -9.52
CA SER A 235 9.87 9.51 -9.47
C SER A 235 10.52 9.72 -10.84
N ALA A 236 9.95 9.16 -11.90
CA ALA A 236 10.45 9.32 -13.28
C ALA A 236 10.36 10.78 -13.76
N LEU A 237 9.25 11.48 -13.50
CA LEU A 237 9.11 12.92 -13.80
C LEU A 237 10.24 13.74 -13.17
N LYS A 238 10.56 13.43 -11.91
CA LYS A 238 11.63 14.10 -11.16
C LYS A 238 13.01 13.73 -11.67
N HIS A 239 13.25 12.45 -11.93
CA HIS A 239 14.52 11.90 -12.41
C HIS A 239 14.91 12.53 -13.76
N TYR A 240 13.97 12.54 -14.71
CA TYR A 240 14.18 13.14 -16.05
C TYR A 240 13.98 14.65 -16.10
N LYS A 241 13.76 15.32 -14.96
CA LYS A 241 13.54 16.78 -14.85
C LYS A 241 12.49 17.28 -15.84
N VAL A 242 11.38 16.55 -15.98
CA VAL A 242 10.31 16.89 -16.92
C VAL A 242 9.77 18.28 -16.62
N LYS A 243 9.78 19.16 -17.62
CA LYS A 243 9.22 20.52 -17.51
C LYS A 243 7.77 20.44 -17.03
N ASN A 244 7.42 21.24 -16.03
CA ASN A 244 6.09 21.27 -15.41
C ASN A 244 5.66 19.93 -14.75
N GLY A 245 6.59 19.02 -14.43
CA GLY A 245 6.26 17.75 -13.78
C GLY A 245 5.45 17.91 -12.49
N SER A 246 5.76 18.90 -11.66
CA SER A 246 4.99 19.21 -10.44
C SER A 246 3.55 19.64 -10.73
N LEU A 247 3.33 20.39 -11.81
CA LEU A 247 1.98 20.81 -12.23
C LEU A 247 1.17 19.60 -12.70
N PHE A 248 1.78 18.67 -13.45
CA PHE A 248 1.09 17.43 -13.83
C PHE A 248 0.68 16.59 -12.62
N VAL A 249 1.55 16.47 -11.61
CA VAL A 249 1.21 15.77 -10.35
C VAL A 249 0.10 16.50 -9.61
N LEU A 250 0.12 17.84 -9.57
CA LEU A 250 -0.94 18.65 -8.94
C LEU A 250 -2.29 18.45 -9.62
N VAL A 251 -2.35 18.59 -10.94
CA VAL A 251 -3.59 18.46 -11.72
C VAL A 251 -4.16 17.06 -11.59
N ASN A 252 -3.33 16.01 -11.72
CA ASN A 252 -3.78 14.64 -11.53
C ASN A 252 -4.20 14.36 -10.08
N GLY A 253 -3.44 14.86 -9.10
CA GLY A 253 -3.76 14.74 -7.69
C GLY A 253 -5.13 15.31 -7.36
N LEU A 254 -5.40 16.53 -7.84
CA LEU A 254 -6.71 17.18 -7.68
C LEU A 254 -7.81 16.45 -8.44
N ALA A 255 -7.59 16.05 -9.69
CA ALA A 255 -8.60 15.34 -10.47
C ALA A 255 -9.03 14.04 -9.78
N PHE A 256 -8.09 13.19 -9.37
CA PHE A 256 -8.39 11.95 -8.65
C PHE A 256 -9.07 12.20 -7.30
N LEU A 257 -8.61 13.20 -6.55
CA LEU A 257 -9.19 13.54 -5.25
C LEU A 257 -10.63 14.03 -5.38
N LEU A 258 -10.90 14.94 -6.32
CA LEU A 258 -12.22 15.52 -6.53
C LEU A 258 -13.20 14.51 -7.14
N ILE A 259 -12.78 13.74 -8.15
CA ILE A 259 -13.62 12.71 -8.77
C ILE A 259 -13.91 11.60 -7.76
N GLY A 260 -12.88 11.09 -7.07
CA GLY A 260 -13.06 10.05 -6.05
C GLY A 260 -13.91 10.52 -4.88
N GLY A 261 -13.70 11.76 -4.41
CA GLY A 261 -14.49 12.37 -3.34
C GLY A 261 -15.96 12.59 -3.73
N TYR A 262 -16.21 13.03 -4.96
CA TYR A 262 -17.57 13.17 -5.51
C TYR A 262 -18.29 11.82 -5.61
N LEU A 263 -17.61 10.79 -6.14
CA LEU A 263 -18.17 9.44 -6.20
C LEU A 263 -18.43 8.87 -4.80
N TYR A 264 -17.51 9.08 -3.86
CA TYR A 264 -17.70 8.66 -2.47
C TYR A 264 -18.93 9.30 -1.82
N ALA A 265 -19.19 10.58 -2.10
CA ALA A 265 -20.32 11.32 -1.54
C ALA A 265 -21.68 10.95 -2.18
N THR A 266 -21.67 10.44 -3.41
CA THR A 266 -22.90 10.12 -4.16
C THR A 266 -23.27 8.64 -4.14
N LEU A 267 -22.31 7.75 -3.89
CA LEU A 267 -22.54 6.31 -3.81
C LEU A 267 -23.13 5.88 -2.45
N PRO A 268 -23.98 4.82 -2.43
CA PRO A 268 -24.57 4.27 -1.21
C PRO A 268 -23.51 3.95 -0.15
N ASP A 269 -23.84 4.17 1.13
CA ASP A 269 -22.87 3.97 2.20
C ASP A 269 -22.70 2.51 2.60
N THR A 270 -21.52 1.98 2.31
CA THR A 270 -21.10 0.59 2.56
C THR A 270 -19.71 0.54 3.23
N MET A 271 -19.17 1.70 3.64
CA MET A 271 -17.79 1.83 4.11
C MET A 271 -17.52 0.94 5.34
N LEU A 272 -18.49 0.87 6.25
CA LEU A 272 -18.37 0.14 7.51
C LEU A 272 -18.54 -1.37 7.34
N GLU A 273 -19.26 -1.79 6.30
CA GLU A 273 -19.39 -3.20 5.90
C GLU A 273 -18.07 -3.74 5.30
N ARG A 274 -17.13 -2.84 4.96
CA ARG A 274 -15.89 -3.14 4.24
C ARG A 274 -16.17 -3.95 2.97
N ALA A 275 -17.28 -3.66 2.31
CA ALA A 275 -17.66 -4.29 1.06
C ALA A 275 -16.63 -3.96 -0.04
N ILE A 276 -16.43 -4.89 -0.98
CA ILE A 276 -15.58 -4.67 -2.15
C ILE A 276 -16.49 -4.24 -3.30
N ASP A 277 -16.77 -2.94 -3.37
CA ASP A 277 -17.79 -2.38 -4.27
C ASP A 277 -17.31 -1.08 -4.97
N THR A 278 -18.26 -0.38 -5.60
CA THR A 278 -18.00 0.89 -6.28
C THR A 278 -17.57 2.01 -5.33
N LYS A 279 -18.04 2.01 -4.08
CA LYS A 279 -17.65 3.01 -3.09
C LYS A 279 -16.21 2.78 -2.64
N TRP A 280 -15.82 1.52 -2.48
CA TRP A 280 -14.44 1.13 -2.25
C TRP A 280 -13.50 1.63 -3.37
N PHE A 281 -13.91 1.48 -4.64
CA PHE A 281 -13.15 2.01 -5.78
C PHE A 281 -13.03 3.54 -5.75
N ALA A 282 -14.11 4.25 -5.39
CA ALA A 282 -14.09 5.70 -5.22
C ALA A 282 -13.11 6.15 -4.12
N ILE A 283 -13.07 5.44 -2.98
CA ILE A 283 -12.11 5.69 -1.90
C ILE A 283 -10.67 5.55 -2.42
N MET A 284 -10.36 4.49 -3.18
CA MET A 284 -9.02 4.33 -3.76
C MET A 284 -8.66 5.47 -4.70
N GLY A 285 -9.59 5.90 -5.55
CA GLY A 285 -9.39 7.06 -6.43
C GLY A 285 -9.06 8.33 -5.63
N ALA A 286 -9.86 8.61 -4.59
CA ALA A 286 -9.63 9.75 -3.71
C ALA A 286 -8.26 9.67 -3.01
N GLN A 287 -7.90 8.49 -2.50
CA GLN A 287 -6.62 8.24 -1.83
C GLN A 287 -5.42 8.39 -2.78
N ILE A 288 -5.51 7.92 -4.02
CA ILE A 288 -4.47 8.15 -5.04
C ILE A 288 -4.25 9.66 -5.21
N GLY A 289 -5.33 10.43 -5.37
CA GLY A 289 -5.28 11.88 -5.48
C GLY A 289 -4.61 12.54 -4.28
N LEU A 290 -5.10 12.23 -3.08
CA LEU A 290 -4.56 12.72 -1.82
C LEU A 290 -3.06 12.41 -1.67
N PHE A 291 -2.64 11.18 -1.92
CA PHE A 291 -1.25 10.77 -1.72
C PHE A 291 -0.31 11.39 -2.76
N MET A 292 -0.75 11.61 -3.99
CA MET A 292 0.02 12.39 -4.97
C MET A 292 0.26 13.83 -4.47
N LEU A 293 -0.77 14.47 -3.91
CA LEU A 293 -0.66 15.82 -3.34
C LEU A 293 0.24 15.84 -2.09
N MET A 294 0.15 14.82 -1.23
CA MET A 294 1.03 14.67 -0.07
C MET A 294 2.49 14.49 -0.49
N ILE A 295 2.79 13.68 -1.50
CA ILE A 295 4.15 13.51 -2.03
C ILE A 295 4.66 14.84 -2.62
N LEU A 296 3.82 15.55 -3.37
CA LEU A 296 4.16 16.85 -3.94
C LEU A 296 4.47 17.88 -2.84
N GLY A 297 3.62 17.96 -1.81
CA GLY A 297 3.83 18.83 -0.64
C GLY A 297 5.07 18.44 0.15
N ALA A 298 5.30 17.15 0.40
CA ALA A 298 6.51 16.66 1.06
C ALA A 298 7.78 16.99 0.26
N ALA A 299 7.70 16.95 -1.07
CA ALA A 299 8.80 17.32 -1.96
C ALA A 299 9.08 18.84 -1.98
N SER A 300 8.11 19.70 -1.64
CA SER A 300 8.28 21.16 -1.57
C SER A 300 8.83 21.67 -0.23
N ILE A 301 8.85 20.84 0.82
CA ILE A 301 9.41 21.22 2.13
C ILE A 301 10.94 21.39 2.03
N LYS A 302 11.39 22.63 1.82
CA LYS A 302 12.78 23.04 1.94
C LYS A 302 13.08 23.32 3.41
N CYS A 303 13.91 22.49 4.04
CA CYS A 303 14.47 22.69 5.40
C CYS A 303 13.45 23.03 6.52
N VAL A 304 13.04 22.00 7.26
CA VAL A 304 12.56 22.14 8.66
C VAL A 304 13.63 21.54 9.57
N ASP A 305 13.73 22.10 10.77
CA ASP A 305 14.80 21.99 11.78
C ASP A 305 15.53 20.64 11.89
N ARG A 306 16.86 20.69 12.09
CA ARG A 306 17.78 19.54 11.94
C ARG A 306 17.49 18.42 12.94
N GLY A 307 16.94 18.71 14.11
CA GLY A 307 16.70 17.71 15.18
C GLY A 307 15.51 16.79 14.90
N PHE A 308 14.32 17.36 14.84
CA PHE A 308 13.06 16.61 14.64
C PHE A 308 13.02 15.91 13.27
N LYS A 309 13.51 16.59 12.22
CA LYS A 309 13.61 16.00 10.88
C LYS A 309 14.53 14.78 10.86
N ARG A 310 15.72 14.86 11.48
CA ARG A 310 16.65 13.71 11.56
C ARG A 310 16.00 12.52 12.27
N PHE A 311 15.31 12.76 13.38
CA PHE A 311 14.61 11.71 14.12
C PHE A 311 13.60 10.98 13.22
N ILE A 312 12.65 11.70 12.63
CA ILE A 312 11.61 11.10 11.78
C ILE A 312 12.20 10.48 10.49
N THR A 313 13.17 11.11 9.85
CA THR A 313 13.80 10.56 8.63
C THR A 313 14.59 9.28 8.90
N ARG A 314 15.08 9.05 10.13
CA ARG A 314 15.78 7.81 10.50
C ARG A 314 14.84 6.64 10.77
N PHE A 315 13.55 6.88 10.98
CA PHE A 315 12.52 5.83 11.00
C PHE A 315 12.13 5.35 9.59
N GLY A 316 12.35 6.18 8.56
CA GLY A 316 12.38 5.71 7.18
C GLY A 316 13.64 4.87 6.99
N ILE A 317 13.49 3.54 6.93
CA ILE A 317 14.59 2.56 6.88
C ILE A 317 15.68 3.02 5.89
N ALA A 318 16.89 3.16 6.43
CA ALA A 318 18.12 3.55 5.75
C ALA A 318 18.59 2.49 4.76
#